data_AF-F9PSC0-F1
#
_entry.id   AF-F9PSC0-F1
#
_cell.length_a   1.000
_cell.length_b   1.000
_cell.length_c   1.000
_cell.angle_alpha   90.00
_cell.angle_beta   90.00
_cell.angle_gamma   90.00
#
_symmetry.space_group_name_H-M   'P 1'
#
loop_
_entity.id
_entity.type
_entity.pdbx_description
1 polymer ?
#
loop_
_entity_poly.entity_id
_entity_poly.type
_entity_poly.pdbx_seq_one_letter_code
_entity_poly.pdbx_strand_id
1 'polypeptide(L)'
;MEYRILKSEEMEKAFALREEVFVDEQKVPLEYEVDDRDSLEDTIHVGVFEGDELLATARIMNINKDIVYFGRACVKKSCRGKGVGKFLFISMEETVKKFKKKMKRKQLDFQLNIMQ
;
A
#
# COMPACT_ATOMS: atom_id res chain seq x y z
N MET A 1 -16.45 -3.93 -2.82
CA MET A 1 -14.98 -3.79 -2.66
C MET A 1 -14.55 -2.37 -2.99
N GLU A 2 -13.86 -1.72 -2.06
CA GLU A 2 -13.23 -0.41 -2.24
C GLU A 2 -11.75 -0.48 -1.86
N TYR A 3 -10.92 0.43 -2.35
CA TYR A 3 -9.53 0.54 -1.89
C TYR A 3 -9.27 1.92 -1.30
N ARG A 4 -8.38 1.96 -0.30
CA ARG A 4 -7.89 3.21 0.28
C ARG A 4 -6.44 3.07 0.72
N ILE A 5 -5.76 4.22 0.79
CA ILE A 5 -4.48 4.34 1.49
C ILE A 5 -4.80 4.26 2.98
N LEU A 6 -4.09 3.39 3.69
CA LEU A 6 -4.33 3.12 5.09
C LEU A 6 -3.88 4.29 5.96
N LYS A 7 -4.71 4.61 6.95
CA LYS A 7 -4.34 5.52 8.04
C LYS A 7 -3.67 4.75 9.18
N SER A 8 -3.09 5.47 10.13
CA SER A 8 -2.45 4.89 11.31
C SER A 8 -3.38 3.92 12.04
N GLU A 9 -4.66 4.26 12.19
CA GLU A 9 -5.66 3.40 12.85
C GLU A 9 -5.96 2.09 12.09
N GLU A 10 -5.70 2.04 10.78
CA GLU A 10 -5.96 0.87 9.93
C GLU A 10 -4.73 -0.01 9.77
N MET A 11 -3.54 0.46 10.18
CA MET A 11 -2.28 -0.28 10.05
C MET A 11 -2.28 -1.57 10.87
N GLU A 12 -2.92 -1.56 12.05
CA GLU A 12 -3.05 -2.77 12.87
C GLU A 12 -3.79 -3.89 12.13
N LYS A 13 -4.85 -3.55 11.36
CA LYS A 13 -5.57 -4.53 10.52
C LYS A 13 -4.67 -5.10 9.43
N ALA A 14 -3.82 -4.27 8.83
CA ALA A 14 -2.89 -4.71 7.79
C ALA A 14 -1.79 -5.61 8.35
N PHE A 15 -1.20 -5.28 9.50
CA PHE A 15 -0.22 -6.12 10.15
C PHE A 15 -0.81 -7.46 10.59
N ALA A 16 -2.02 -7.47 11.15
CA ALA A 16 -2.70 -8.72 11.50
C ALA A 16 -2.93 -9.63 10.29
N LEU A 17 -3.37 -9.07 9.15
CA LEU A 17 -3.54 -9.83 7.92
C LEU A 17 -2.21 -10.31 7.33
N ARG A 18 -1.16 -9.50 7.44
CA ARG A 18 0.20 -9.87 7.01
C ARG A 18 0.76 -11.00 7.88
N GLU A 19 0.56 -10.96 9.19
CA GLU A 19 0.95 -12.02 10.12
C GLU A 19 0.22 -13.34 9.79
N GLU A 20 -1.10 -13.31 9.60
CA GLU A 20 -1.90 -14.47 9.18
C GLU A 20 -1.32 -15.13 7.90
N VAL A 21 -0.93 -14.33 6.91
CA VAL A 21 -0.48 -14.85 5.61
C VAL A 21 1.00 -15.20 5.59
N PHE A 22 1.87 -14.34 6.08
CA PHE A 22 3.31 -14.51 5.98
C PHE A 22 3.86 -15.37 7.12
N VAL A 23 3.40 -15.15 8.36
CA VAL A 23 3.91 -15.87 9.53
C VAL A 23 3.17 -17.20 9.69
N ASP A 24 1.84 -17.17 9.82
CA ASP A 24 1.09 -18.39 10.14
C ASP A 24 1.03 -19.36 8.96
N GLU A 25 0.78 -18.86 7.75
CA GLU A 25 0.65 -19.69 6.56
C GLU A 25 2.01 -19.96 5.88
N GLN A 26 2.80 -18.92 5.59
CA GLN A 26 4.05 -19.07 4.82
C GLN A 26 5.29 -19.31 5.67
N LYS A 27 5.16 -19.29 7.01
CA LYS A 27 6.25 -19.58 7.96
C LYS A 27 7.43 -18.61 7.87
N VAL A 28 7.17 -17.37 7.48
CA VAL A 28 8.11 -16.26 7.65
C VAL A 28 8.29 -16.01 9.16
N PRO A 29 9.53 -15.94 9.68
CA PRO A 29 9.74 -15.58 11.09
C PRO A 29 9.10 -14.23 11.42
N LEU A 30 8.41 -14.15 12.57
CA LEU A 30 7.67 -12.96 13.01
C LEU A 30 8.56 -11.70 13.03
N GLU A 31 9.82 -11.84 13.44
CA GLU A 31 10.81 -10.77 13.49
C GLU A 31 11.14 -10.14 12.13
N TYR A 32 10.82 -10.82 11.02
CA TYR A 32 11.06 -10.32 9.66
C TYR A 32 9.79 -9.76 9.00
N GLU A 33 8.63 -9.87 9.64
CA GLU A 33 7.38 -9.43 9.02
C GLU A 33 7.28 -7.91 8.99
N VAL A 34 7.39 -7.29 10.17
CA VAL A 34 7.42 -5.83 10.33
C VAL A 34 8.87 -5.35 10.33
N ASP A 35 9.19 -4.38 9.49
CA ASP A 35 10.54 -3.81 9.37
C ASP A 35 10.50 -2.27 9.46
N ASP A 36 11.67 -1.64 9.64
CA ASP A 36 11.79 -0.18 9.71
C ASP A 36 11.25 0.55 8.45
N ARG A 37 11.10 -0.18 7.33
CA ARG A 37 10.58 0.39 6.09
C ARG A 37 9.08 0.62 6.15
N ASP A 38 8.36 -0.08 7.03
CA ASP A 38 6.92 0.08 7.20
C ASP A 38 6.52 1.51 7.66
N SER A 39 7.45 2.25 8.26
CA SER A 39 7.21 3.60 8.82
C SER A 39 7.96 4.73 8.10
N LEU A 40 8.62 4.45 6.97
CA LEU A 40 9.30 5.50 6.20
C LEU A 40 8.30 6.48 5.58
N GLU A 41 8.67 7.76 5.51
CA GLU A 41 7.82 8.82 4.96
C GLU A 41 7.43 8.58 3.48
N ASP A 42 8.31 7.95 2.70
CA ASP A 42 8.06 7.58 1.31
C ASP A 42 7.43 6.18 1.14
N THR A 43 6.97 5.57 2.23
CA THR A 43 6.24 4.32 2.24
C THR A 43 4.77 4.56 2.52
N ILE A 44 3.92 3.94 1.71
CA ILE A 44 2.48 3.93 1.90
C ILE A 44 1.96 2.51 1.91
N HIS A 45 0.87 2.30 2.64
CA HIS A 45 0.15 1.03 2.68
C HIS A 45 -1.23 1.23 2.07
N VAL A 46 -1.67 0.26 1.29
CA VAL A 46 -3.01 0.27 0.69
C VAL A 46 -3.76 -0.96 1.15
N GLY A 47 -5.08 -0.81 1.32
CA GLY A 47 -5.97 -1.90 1.68
C GLY A 47 -7.17 -1.97 0.74
N VAL A 48 -7.66 -3.19 0.52
CA VAL A 48 -8.94 -3.46 -0.14
C VAL A 48 -9.93 -3.88 0.93
N PHE A 49 -11.09 -3.22 0.95
CA PHE A 49 -12.11 -3.40 1.97
C PHE A 49 -13.46 -3.81 1.40
N GLU A 50 -14.23 -4.50 2.24
CA GLU A 50 -15.67 -4.65 2.11
C GLU A 50 -16.30 -4.20 3.43
N GLY A 51 -16.85 -2.97 3.44
CA GLY A 51 -17.20 -2.29 4.68
C GLY A 51 -15.95 -2.02 5.53
N ASP A 52 -15.97 -2.53 6.77
CA ASP A 52 -14.84 -2.40 7.71
C ASP A 52 -13.86 -3.58 7.65
N GLU A 53 -14.17 -4.62 6.87
CA GLU A 53 -13.35 -5.81 6.73
C GLU A 53 -12.23 -5.59 5.71
N LEU A 54 -10.99 -5.80 6.14
CA LEU A 54 -9.82 -5.77 5.26
C LEU A 54 -9.67 -7.13 4.55
N LEU A 55 -9.77 -7.13 3.23
CA LEU A 55 -9.68 -8.33 2.39
C LEU A 55 -8.27 -8.57 1.86
N ALA A 56 -7.51 -7.51 1.63
CA ALA A 56 -6.15 -7.57 1.11
C ALA A 56 -5.38 -6.29 1.43
N THR A 57 -4.04 -6.38 1.51
CA THR A 57 -3.17 -5.22 1.72
C THR A 57 -1.86 -5.36 0.96
N ALA A 58 -1.20 -4.24 0.71
CA ALA A 58 0.16 -4.18 0.18
C ALA A 58 0.88 -2.91 0.61
N ARG A 59 2.21 -2.96 0.53
CA ARG A 59 3.15 -1.87 0.76
C ARG A 59 3.69 -1.33 -0.56
N ILE A 60 3.79 -0.01 -0.67
CA ILE A 60 4.46 0.70 -1.76
C ILE A 60 5.54 1.58 -1.15
N MET A 61 6.80 1.32 -1.47
CA MET A 61 7.94 2.12 -1.01
C MET A 61 8.44 3.04 -2.11
N ASN A 62 9.18 4.09 -1.72
CA ASN A 62 9.74 5.10 -2.61
C ASN A 62 8.68 5.84 -3.44
N ILE A 63 7.51 6.13 -2.87
CA ILE A 63 6.38 6.71 -3.61
C ILE A 63 6.70 8.09 -4.25
N ASN A 64 7.71 8.78 -3.74
CA ASN A 64 8.19 10.06 -4.23
C ASN A 64 9.37 9.95 -5.23
N LYS A 65 9.78 8.74 -5.61
CA LYS A 65 10.91 8.50 -6.54
C LYS A 65 10.41 7.99 -7.90
N ASP A 66 11.33 7.88 -8.85
CA ASP A 66 11.01 7.40 -10.21
C ASP A 66 10.65 5.91 -10.22
N ILE A 67 11.39 5.12 -9.44
CA ILE A 67 11.20 3.68 -9.25
C ILE A 67 10.54 3.45 -7.88
N VAL A 68 9.40 2.77 -7.90
CA VAL A 68 8.65 2.36 -6.72
C VAL A 68 8.79 0.85 -6.51
N TYR A 69 8.70 0.40 -5.26
CA TYR A 69 8.77 -1.01 -4.92
C TYR A 69 7.47 -1.48 -4.28
N PHE A 70 6.90 -2.53 -4.84
CA PHE A 70 5.71 -3.18 -4.29
C PHE A 70 6.16 -4.35 -3.41
N GLY A 71 5.53 -4.51 -2.25
CA GLY A 71 5.85 -5.57 -1.31
C GLY A 71 4.71 -5.87 -0.36
N ARG A 72 4.88 -6.91 0.47
CA ARG A 72 3.89 -7.32 1.49
C ARG A 72 2.46 -7.46 0.96
N ALA A 73 2.33 -7.83 -0.31
CA ALA A 73 1.03 -8.00 -0.95
C ALA A 73 0.43 -9.34 -0.51
N CYS A 74 -0.69 -9.30 0.21
CA CYS A 74 -1.37 -10.49 0.69
C CYS A 74 -2.90 -10.34 0.61
N VAL A 75 -3.58 -11.47 0.43
CA VAL A 75 -5.05 -11.56 0.34
C VAL A 75 -5.53 -12.55 1.38
N LYS A 76 -6.55 -12.15 2.15
CA LYS A 76 -7.23 -13.00 3.13
C LYS A 76 -7.65 -14.32 2.50
N LYS A 77 -7.38 -15.43 3.19
CA LYS A 77 -7.52 -16.78 2.60
C LYS A 77 -8.91 -17.05 2.03
N SER A 78 -9.97 -16.64 2.74
CA SER A 78 -11.38 -16.78 2.32
C SER A 78 -11.76 -15.92 1.11
N CYS A 79 -10.90 -14.98 0.69
CA CYS A 79 -11.12 -14.04 -0.40
C CYS A 79 -10.30 -14.36 -1.66
N ARG A 80 -9.45 -15.39 -1.60
CA ARG A 80 -8.63 -15.84 -2.74
C ARG A 80 -9.51 -16.45 -3.84
N GLY A 81 -9.06 -16.36 -5.09
CA GLY A 81 -9.83 -16.79 -6.26
C GLY A 81 -10.99 -15.87 -6.68
N LYS A 82 -11.30 -14.82 -5.89
CA LYS A 82 -12.41 -13.87 -6.16
C LYS A 82 -11.97 -12.58 -6.86
N GLY A 83 -10.75 -12.52 -7.38
CA GLY A 83 -10.21 -11.34 -8.07
C GLY A 83 -9.68 -10.21 -7.16
N VAL A 84 -9.73 -10.35 -5.83
CA VAL A 84 -9.26 -9.33 -4.87
C VAL A 84 -7.80 -8.94 -5.08
N GLY A 85 -6.92 -9.91 -5.33
CA GLY A 85 -5.50 -9.64 -5.59
C GLY A 85 -5.26 -8.82 -6.86
N LYS A 86 -6.04 -9.06 -7.92
CA LYS A 86 -5.99 -8.25 -9.14
C LYS A 86 -6.46 -6.82 -8.87
N PHE A 87 -7.53 -6.66 -8.10
CA PHE A 87 -8.03 -5.35 -7.70
C PHE A 87 -6.99 -4.58 -6.87
N LEU A 88 -6.37 -5.22 -5.88
CA LEU A 88 -5.27 -4.66 -5.08
C LEU A 88 -4.13 -4.16 -5.97
N PHE A 89 -3.67 -4.97 -6.93
CA PHE A 89 -2.56 -4.58 -7.81
C PHE A 89 -2.90 -3.34 -8.66
N ILE A 90 -4.10 -3.31 -9.27
CA ILE A 90 -4.56 -2.14 -10.03
C ILE A 90 -4.64 -0.90 -9.13
N SER A 91 -5.11 -1.06 -7.89
CA SER A 91 -5.16 0.03 -6.91
C SER A 91 -3.78 0.55 -6.54
N MET A 92 -2.75 -0.30 -6.47
CA MET A 92 -1.37 0.13 -6.24
C MET A 92 -0.85 0.98 -7.41
N GLU A 93 -1.06 0.54 -8.66
CA GLU A 93 -0.68 1.30 -9.84
C GLU A 93 -1.37 2.67 -9.90
N GLU A 94 -2.67 2.70 -9.61
CA GLU A 94 -3.45 3.94 -9.59
C GLU A 94 -2.95 4.90 -8.50
N THR A 95 -2.56 4.36 -7.35
CA THR A 95 -1.97 5.15 -6.27
C THR A 95 -0.65 5.81 -6.72
N VAL A 96 0.24 5.04 -7.36
CA VAL A 96 1.50 5.58 -7.92
C VAL A 96 1.24 6.68 -8.96
N LYS A 97 0.28 6.48 -9.88
CA LYS A 97 -0.09 7.48 -10.89
C LYS A 97 -0.58 8.78 -10.26
N LYS A 98 -1.43 8.69 -9.23
CA LYS A 98 -1.95 9.86 -8.48
C LYS A 98 -0.81 10.63 -7.80
N PHE A 99 0.12 9.94 -7.14
CA PHE A 99 1.27 10.59 -6.51
C PHE A 99 2.19 11.27 -7.53
N LYS A 100 2.53 10.59 -8.64
CA LYS A 100 3.34 11.19 -9.72
C LYS A 100 2.66 12.43 -10.33
N LYS A 101 1.36 12.39 -10.56
CA LYS A 101 0.59 13.56 -11.04
C LYS A 101 0.61 14.71 -10.05
N LYS A 102 0.45 14.43 -8.74
CA LYS A 102 0.52 15.44 -7.68
C LYS A 102 1.91 16.09 -7.59
N MET A 103 2.98 15.31 -7.70
CA MET A 103 4.35 15.82 -7.70
C MET A 103 4.62 16.71 -8.92
N LYS A 104 4.24 16.27 -10.12
CA LYS A 104 4.35 17.10 -11.34
C LYS A 104 3.60 18.43 -11.20
N ARG A 105 2.40 18.41 -10.63
CA ARG A 105 1.63 19.63 -10.36
C ARG A 105 2.35 20.54 -9.36
N LYS A 106 2.88 20.02 -8.25
CA LYS A 106 3.65 20.79 -7.27
C LYS A 106 4.90 21.43 -7.89
N GLN A 107 5.59 20.73 -8.80
CA GLN A 107 6.72 21.28 -9.54
C GLN A 107 6.29 22.41 -10.48
N LEU A 108 5.17 22.26 -11.19
CA LEU A 108 4.61 23.32 -12.05
C LEU A 108 4.19 24.55 -11.24
N ASP A 109 3.48 24.37 -10.12
CA ASP A 109 3.09 25.45 -9.22
C ASP A 109 4.32 26.18 -8.65
N PHE A 110 5.38 25.43 -8.30
CA PHE A 110 6.66 26.00 -7.86
C PHE A 110 7.36 26.79 -8.98
N GLN A 111 7.36 26.30 -10.22
CA GLN A 111 7.89 27.01 -11.38
C GLN A 111 7.11 28.30 -11.69
N LEU A 112 5.77 28.27 -11.57
CA LEU A 112 4.93 29.46 -11.74
C LEU A 112 5.24 30.53 -10.69
N ASN A 113 5.50 30.14 -9.44
CA ASN A 113 5.84 31.08 -8.36
C ASN A 113 7.22 31.74 -8.53
N ILE A 114 8.15 31.13 -9.27
CA ILE A 114 9.49 31.70 -9.53
C ILE A 114 9.45 32.73 -10.67
N MET A 115 8.41 32.72 -11.50
CA MET A 115 8.28 33.61 -12.67
C MET A 115 7.56 34.94 -12.37
N GLN A 116 7.21 35.22 -11.12
CA GLN A 116 6.55 36.46 -10.68
C GLN A 116 7.49 37.41 -9.95
#